data_AF-A0A924IIA0-F1
#
_entry.id   AF-A0A924IIA0-F1
#
_cell.length_a   1.000
_cell.length_b   1.000
_cell.length_c   1.000
_cell.angle_alpha   90.00
_cell.angle_beta   90.00
_cell.angle_gamma   90.00
#
_symmetry.space_group_name_H-M   'P 1'
#
loop_
_entity.id
_entity.type
_entity.pdbx_description
1 polymer ?
#
loop_
_entity_poly.entity_id
_entity_poly.type
_entity_poly.pdbx_seq_one_letter_code
_entity_poly.pdbx_strand_id
1 'polypeptide(L)'
;MKLPILSIVFYLLFLESAYANFHTVGWVNTFVPGGGRLVMGQYLEAGKEAAIEIGTFGIGYNMSPYNSLTLDGTPIDYPSVGTYTFTSKRRQSYCSKYDPVKKRCLAYRNRTITTTNSTTDYSEKDASKSMNAAFLQEFGLKYHIMNAFFSYRDQYNIEGGDPGQGIDQRSAKEMFKDPFRWEVLSSAWVYVPIALTSAFVFFDYRSQLNQVQQEITPLNSRSRAYLAFNQMVMYPVGSAAPEEAFYRGFVQNEFYYLVRSPYFSVPMSSLVFALSHSQDGWPSAFISGLYQGMIAYKNDGDLSYGNAIHFWGVVVLGVEAYLLTLNSQVKAPPASLHFNFTY
;
A
#
# COMPACT_ATOMS: atom_id res chain seq x y z
N MET A 1 -29.94 -10.44 5.21
CA MET A 1 -28.66 -9.75 5.49
C MET A 1 -27.77 -10.72 6.27
N LYS A 2 -26.52 -10.89 5.81
CA LYS A 2 -25.39 -11.69 6.32
C LYS A 2 -24.94 -12.82 5.36
N LEU A 3 -23.89 -12.50 4.60
CA LEU A 3 -22.86 -13.40 4.04
C LEU A 3 -22.45 -14.47 5.07
N PRO A 4 -22.13 -15.72 4.67
CA PRO A 4 -20.95 -16.03 3.83
C PRO A 4 -21.12 -17.30 2.96
N ILE A 5 -21.32 -17.17 1.64
CA ILE A 5 -21.63 -18.36 0.80
C ILE A 5 -20.68 -18.53 -0.40
N LEU A 6 -19.97 -17.51 -0.86
CA LEU A 6 -19.13 -17.65 -2.07
C LEU A 6 -17.65 -17.96 -1.82
N SER A 7 -17.02 -17.47 -0.75
CA SER A 7 -15.55 -17.61 -0.60
C SER A 7 -15.10 -18.91 0.09
N ILE A 8 -15.96 -19.54 0.90
CA ILE A 8 -15.61 -20.78 1.65
C ILE A 8 -16.10 -22.04 0.91
N VAL A 9 -17.18 -21.94 0.12
CA VAL A 9 -17.64 -23.02 -0.76
C VAL A 9 -16.70 -23.17 -1.97
N PHE A 10 -16.11 -22.08 -2.48
CA PHE A 10 -15.02 -22.14 -3.47
C PHE A 10 -13.75 -22.79 -2.92
N TYR A 11 -13.43 -22.58 -1.64
CA TYR A 11 -12.25 -23.17 -1.00
C TYR A 11 -12.39 -24.70 -0.79
N LEU A 12 -13.61 -25.23 -0.68
CA LEU A 12 -13.87 -26.66 -0.46
C LEU A 12 -14.27 -27.44 -1.72
N LEU A 13 -14.74 -26.78 -2.79
CA LEU A 13 -14.93 -27.40 -4.11
C LEU A 13 -13.65 -27.40 -4.98
N PHE A 14 -12.59 -26.75 -4.50
CA PHE A 14 -11.30 -26.59 -5.20
C PHE A 14 -10.47 -27.89 -5.33
N LEU A 15 -10.84 -28.95 -4.61
CA LEU A 15 -10.07 -30.20 -4.58
C LEU A 15 -10.47 -31.24 -5.64
N GLU A 16 -11.46 -30.99 -6.51
CA GLU A 16 -11.94 -32.02 -7.46
C GLU A 16 -11.98 -31.68 -8.96
N SER A 17 -11.69 -30.47 -9.43
CA SER A 17 -11.69 -30.20 -10.89
C SER A 17 -10.30 -29.98 -11.45
N ALA A 18 -9.74 -31.04 -12.06
CA ALA A 18 -8.49 -31.06 -12.80
C ALA A 18 -8.51 -30.27 -14.15
N TYR A 19 -9.28 -29.19 -14.22
CA TYR A 19 -9.22 -28.23 -15.33
C TYR A 19 -9.11 -26.82 -14.75
N ALA A 20 -7.93 -26.24 -14.90
CA ALA A 20 -7.60 -24.90 -14.41
C ALA A 20 -8.40 -23.87 -15.20
N ASN A 21 -9.28 -23.13 -14.53
CA ASN A 21 -9.80 -21.86 -15.03
C ASN A 21 -8.79 -20.76 -14.63
N PHE A 22 -8.43 -19.85 -15.53
CA PHE A 22 -7.53 -18.71 -15.24
C PHE A 22 -7.88 -17.92 -13.96
N HIS A 23 -9.16 -17.73 -13.64
CA HIS A 23 -9.62 -17.11 -12.39
C HIS A 23 -9.10 -17.87 -11.14
N THR A 24 -9.27 -19.18 -11.14
CA THR A 24 -8.88 -20.12 -10.09
C THR A 24 -7.35 -20.09 -9.85
N VAL A 25 -6.56 -20.01 -10.92
CA VAL A 25 -5.09 -19.87 -10.86
C VAL A 25 -4.68 -18.55 -10.22
N GLY A 26 -5.28 -17.44 -10.63
CA GLY A 26 -4.99 -16.10 -10.08
C GLY A 26 -5.31 -15.99 -8.59
N TRP A 27 -6.48 -16.49 -8.16
CA TRP A 27 -6.87 -16.47 -6.75
C TRP A 27 -5.98 -17.33 -5.87
N VAL A 28 -5.62 -18.55 -6.29
CA VAL A 28 -4.68 -19.39 -5.50
C VAL A 28 -3.35 -18.70 -5.35
N ASN A 29 -2.83 -18.10 -6.42
CA ASN A 29 -1.57 -17.38 -6.34
C ASN A 29 -1.66 -16.09 -5.52
N THR A 30 -2.84 -15.66 -5.07
CA THR A 30 -3.01 -14.54 -4.12
C THR A 30 -2.92 -15.01 -2.66
N PHE A 31 -3.13 -16.31 -2.39
CA PHE A 31 -3.15 -16.87 -1.04
C PHE A 31 -2.01 -17.86 -0.77
N VAL A 32 -1.50 -18.49 -1.82
CA VAL A 32 -0.50 -19.56 -1.75
C VAL A 32 0.65 -19.22 -2.69
N PRO A 33 1.83 -18.91 -2.14
CA PRO A 33 3.03 -18.66 -2.92
C PRO A 33 3.33 -19.75 -3.96
N GLY A 34 3.60 -19.34 -5.20
CA GLY A 34 3.83 -20.25 -6.34
C GLY A 34 2.64 -21.14 -6.71
N GLY A 35 1.47 -20.93 -6.10
CA GLY A 35 0.30 -21.78 -6.27
C GLY A 35 -0.28 -21.72 -7.70
N GLY A 36 -0.13 -20.60 -8.40
CA GLY A 36 -0.53 -20.48 -9.80
C GLY A 36 0.27 -21.42 -10.70
N ARG A 37 1.60 -21.37 -10.61
CA ARG A 37 2.51 -22.29 -11.32
C ARG A 37 2.26 -23.75 -10.94
N LEU A 38 1.93 -24.01 -9.67
CA LEU A 38 1.61 -25.36 -9.20
C LEU A 38 0.38 -25.93 -9.90
N VAL A 39 -0.70 -25.15 -10.00
CA VAL A 39 -1.95 -25.55 -10.67
C VAL A 39 -1.72 -25.75 -12.18
N MET A 40 -0.84 -24.97 -12.80
CA MET A 40 -0.44 -25.14 -14.20
C MET A 40 0.53 -26.33 -14.43
N GLY A 41 0.86 -27.13 -13.42
CA GLY A 41 1.78 -28.27 -13.52
C GLY A 41 3.27 -27.88 -13.64
N GLN A 42 3.61 -26.61 -13.37
CA GLN A 42 4.97 -26.07 -13.46
C GLN A 42 5.66 -26.16 -12.10
N TYR A 43 5.82 -27.38 -11.58
CA TYR A 43 6.28 -27.64 -10.20
C TYR A 43 7.61 -26.97 -9.82
N LEU A 44 8.58 -26.95 -10.74
CA LEU A 44 9.89 -26.34 -10.49
C LEU A 44 9.78 -24.81 -10.34
N GLU A 45 8.99 -24.15 -11.21
CA GLU A 45 8.78 -22.71 -11.12
C GLU A 45 7.93 -22.35 -9.89
N ALA A 46 6.91 -23.15 -9.57
CA ALA A 46 6.14 -23.02 -8.33
C ALA A 46 7.05 -23.06 -7.09
N GLY A 47 7.98 -24.01 -7.04
CA GLY A 47 8.94 -24.12 -5.94
C GLY A 47 9.87 -22.91 -5.84
N LYS A 48 10.32 -22.36 -6.98
CA LYS A 48 11.16 -21.15 -7.00
C LYS A 48 10.39 -19.92 -6.54
N GLU A 49 9.18 -19.71 -7.06
CA GLU A 49 8.32 -18.59 -6.68
C GLU A 49 8.00 -18.65 -5.18
N ALA A 50 7.56 -19.81 -4.68
CA ALA A 50 7.30 -20.02 -3.27
C ALA A 50 8.54 -19.76 -2.39
N ALA A 51 9.72 -20.25 -2.81
CA ALA A 51 10.96 -20.03 -2.07
C ALA A 51 11.35 -18.55 -2.02
N ILE A 52 11.17 -17.79 -3.11
CA ILE A 52 11.44 -16.35 -3.15
C ILE A 52 10.47 -15.60 -2.24
N GLU A 53 9.17 -15.86 -2.37
CA GLU A 53 8.12 -15.15 -1.62
C GLU A 53 8.20 -15.46 -0.12
N ILE A 54 8.28 -16.74 0.26
CA ILE A 54 8.43 -17.16 1.66
C ILE A 54 9.76 -16.66 2.22
N GLY A 55 10.84 -16.74 1.45
CA GLY A 55 12.17 -16.31 1.88
C GLY A 55 12.23 -14.81 2.13
N THR A 56 11.75 -13.99 1.20
CA THR A 56 11.78 -12.52 1.31
C THR A 56 10.85 -12.02 2.42
N PHE A 57 9.63 -12.57 2.51
CA PHE A 57 8.70 -12.26 3.59
C PHE A 57 9.24 -12.71 4.96
N GLY A 58 9.75 -13.95 5.04
CA GLY A 58 10.29 -14.53 6.27
C GLY A 58 11.53 -13.79 6.77
N ILE A 59 12.47 -13.43 5.88
CA ILE A 59 13.65 -12.64 6.26
C ILE A 59 13.21 -11.23 6.69
N GLY A 60 12.35 -10.57 5.93
CA GLY A 60 11.87 -9.23 6.28
C GLY A 60 11.13 -9.20 7.62
N TYR A 61 10.24 -10.16 7.87
CA TYR A 61 9.54 -10.31 9.16
C TYR A 61 10.52 -10.51 10.33
N ASN A 62 11.52 -11.38 10.16
CA ASN A 62 12.54 -11.59 11.20
C ASN A 62 13.39 -10.34 11.45
N MET A 63 13.56 -9.48 10.44
CA MET A 63 14.31 -8.22 10.58
C MET A 63 13.49 -7.11 11.25
N SER A 64 12.15 -7.16 11.20
CA SER A 64 11.26 -6.19 11.86
C SER A 64 9.97 -6.83 12.39
N PRO A 65 10.02 -7.52 13.55
CA PRO A 65 8.87 -8.25 14.10
C PRO A 65 7.78 -7.35 14.70
N TYR A 66 8.04 -6.05 14.86
CA TYR A 66 7.15 -5.12 15.57
C TYR A 66 6.38 -4.16 14.67
N ASN A 67 6.70 -4.11 13.37
CA ASN A 67 5.96 -3.26 12.45
C ASN A 67 4.80 -4.07 11.86
N SER A 68 3.58 -3.67 12.22
CA SER A 68 2.40 -4.13 11.49
C SER A 68 2.55 -3.66 10.05
N LEU A 69 2.55 -4.61 9.12
CA LEU A 69 2.61 -4.31 7.70
C LEU A 69 1.20 -4.01 7.23
N THR A 70 1.05 -2.88 6.56
CA THR A 70 -0.11 -2.67 5.70
C THR A 70 0.01 -3.58 4.47
N LEU A 71 -1.08 -3.76 3.74
CA LEU A 71 -1.03 -4.46 2.44
C LEU A 71 -0.16 -3.71 1.42
N ASP A 72 0.18 -2.45 1.69
CA ASP A 72 1.11 -1.65 0.90
C ASP A 72 2.55 -1.76 1.43
N GLY A 73 2.83 -2.73 2.32
CA GLY A 73 4.11 -3.07 2.94
C GLY A 73 4.80 -1.92 3.70
N THR A 74 4.13 -0.78 3.83
CA THR A 74 4.60 0.34 4.62
C THR A 74 4.48 -0.01 6.10
N PRO A 75 5.58 0.06 6.87
CA PRO A 75 5.46 -0.02 8.31
C PRO A 75 4.61 1.17 8.79
N ILE A 76 3.56 0.89 9.57
CA ILE A 76 2.66 1.92 10.13
C ILE A 76 3.46 2.98 10.89
N ASP A 77 4.56 2.58 11.52
CA ASP A 77 5.50 3.46 12.18
C ASP A 77 6.91 3.26 11.61
N TYR A 78 7.48 4.30 11.00
CA TYR A 78 8.95 4.37 10.88
C TYR A 78 9.52 4.41 12.30
N PRO A 79 10.70 3.80 12.57
CA PRO A 79 11.36 3.94 13.86
C PRO A 79 11.53 5.43 14.14
N SER A 80 10.72 5.91 15.06
CA SER A 80 10.53 7.32 15.28
C SER A 80 11.39 7.66 16.49
N VAL A 81 12.52 8.30 16.22
CA VAL A 81 13.57 8.54 17.23
C VAL A 81 13.11 9.68 18.12
N GLY A 82 12.32 9.34 19.14
CA GLY A 82 11.78 10.30 20.11
C GLY A 82 11.33 9.62 21.40
N THR A 83 11.51 10.32 22.52
CA THR A 83 10.74 10.00 23.72
C THR A 83 9.35 10.57 23.52
N TYR A 84 8.38 9.72 23.21
CA TYR A 84 6.99 10.16 23.11
C TYR A 84 6.44 10.33 24.51
N THR A 85 6.32 11.57 24.95
CA THR A 85 5.60 11.91 26.16
C THR A 85 4.14 12.19 25.81
N PHE A 86 3.33 11.15 25.77
CA PHE A 86 1.89 11.31 25.58
C PHE A 86 1.31 11.95 26.83
N THR A 87 0.89 13.20 26.70
CA THR A 87 0.17 13.93 27.75
C THR A 87 -1.31 13.90 27.43
N SER A 88 -2.02 12.86 27.86
CA SER A 88 -3.47 12.80 27.70
C SER A 88 -4.15 13.60 28.82
N LYS A 89 -5.03 14.54 28.45
CA LYS A 89 -5.89 15.26 29.39
C LYS A 89 -7.29 14.65 29.32
N ARG A 90 -7.59 13.71 30.21
CA ARG A 90 -8.94 13.14 30.31
C ARG A 90 -9.73 13.90 31.37
N ARG A 91 -10.87 14.46 30.98
CA ARG A 91 -11.86 14.95 31.96
C ARG A 91 -12.58 13.73 32.52
N GLN A 92 -12.29 13.40 33.77
CA GLN A 92 -13.01 12.36 34.50
C GLN A 92 -14.00 13.04 35.45
N SER A 93 -15.28 12.78 35.22
CA SER A 93 -16.35 13.15 36.14
C SER A 93 -16.36 12.13 37.27
N TYR A 94 -16.15 12.55 38.50
CA TYR A 94 -16.24 11.68 39.67
C TYR A 94 -17.31 12.17 40.63
N CYS A 95 -17.90 11.23 41.36
CA CYS A 95 -18.94 11.56 42.33
C CYS A 95 -18.31 12.20 43.57
N SER A 96 -18.58 13.49 43.78
CA SER A 96 -18.05 14.23 44.94
C SER A 96 -18.93 14.10 46.18
N LYS A 97 -20.22 13.78 46.01
CA LYS A 97 -21.17 13.55 47.09
C LYS A 97 -22.16 12.46 46.69
N TYR A 98 -22.15 11.33 47.39
CA TYR A 98 -23.02 10.18 47.11
C TYR A 98 -24.15 10.10 48.14
N ASP A 99 -25.37 9.84 47.68
CA ASP A 99 -26.53 9.55 48.53
C ASP A 99 -26.68 8.03 48.68
N PRO A 100 -26.41 7.46 49.87
CA PRO A 100 -26.49 6.02 50.07
C PRO A 100 -27.92 5.49 50.08
N VAL A 101 -28.89 6.32 50.44
CA VAL A 101 -30.32 5.93 50.51
C VAL A 101 -30.90 5.89 49.10
N LYS A 102 -30.60 6.90 48.29
CA LYS A 102 -31.08 6.99 46.90
C LYS A 102 -30.18 6.30 45.88
N LYS A 103 -29.05 5.74 46.32
CA LYS A 103 -28.02 5.09 45.50
C LYS A 103 -27.63 5.90 44.26
N ARG A 104 -27.48 7.21 44.40
CA ARG A 104 -27.17 8.11 43.28
C ARG A 104 -26.19 9.20 43.68
N CYS A 105 -25.48 9.74 42.70
CA CYS A 105 -24.59 10.86 42.93
C CYS A 105 -25.36 12.18 43.01
N LEU A 106 -25.10 12.99 44.03
CA LEU A 106 -25.73 14.30 44.24
C LEU A 106 -24.92 15.44 43.63
N ALA A 107 -23.62 15.26 43.43
CA ALA A 107 -22.75 16.28 42.84
C ALA A 107 -21.56 15.64 42.12
N TYR A 108 -21.39 15.99 40.85
CA TYR A 108 -20.22 15.60 40.05
C TYR A 108 -19.19 16.71 40.07
N ARG A 109 -17.91 16.35 40.20
CA ARG A 109 -16.78 17.25 39.93
C ARG A 109 -15.99 16.73 38.75
N ASN A 110 -15.54 17.65 37.90
CA ASN A 110 -14.65 17.33 36.80
C ASN A 110 -13.21 17.46 37.29
N ARG A 111 -12.43 16.38 37.19
CA ARG A 111 -10.98 16.45 37.34
C ARG A 111 -10.35 16.27 35.96
N THR A 112 -9.48 17.18 35.57
CA THR A 112 -8.58 16.94 34.44
C THR A 112 -7.43 16.10 34.96
N ILE A 113 -7.42 14.82 34.59
CA ILE A 113 -6.27 13.95 34.85
C ILE A 113 -5.34 14.13 33.66
N THR A 114 -4.12 14.55 33.96
CA THR A 114 -3.04 14.63 32.98
C THR A 114 -2.21 13.37 33.16
N THR A 115 -2.34 12.41 32.27
CA THR A 115 -1.50 11.21 32.26
C THR A 115 -0.36 11.45 31.30
N THR A 116 0.85 11.43 31.82
CA THR A 116 2.10 11.62 31.08
C THR A 116 2.78 10.26 30.98
N ASN A 117 2.59 9.57 29.85
CA ASN A 117 3.30 8.33 29.57
C ASN A 117 4.49 8.65 28.68
N SER A 118 5.69 8.38 29.16
CA SER A 118 6.91 8.46 28.35
C SER A 118 7.29 7.04 27.92
N THR A 119 7.13 6.74 26.64
CA THR A 119 7.80 5.57 26.04
C THR A 119 9.16 6.02 25.53
N THR A 120 10.21 5.49 26.15
CA THR A 120 11.58 5.64 25.68
C THR A 120 11.82 4.58 24.61
N ASP A 121 11.75 4.96 23.34
CA ASP A 121 12.17 4.05 22.28
C ASP A 121 13.70 4.10 22.14
N TYR A 122 14.32 2.93 22.18
CA TYR A 122 15.77 2.79 22.20
C TYR A 122 16.36 2.98 20.79
N SER A 123 16.70 4.24 20.50
CA SER A 123 18.01 4.62 19.94
C SER A 123 18.58 3.83 18.73
N GLU A 124 17.81 3.56 17.69
CA GLU A 124 18.43 3.36 16.37
C GLU A 124 18.35 4.68 15.57
N LYS A 125 19.39 5.52 15.71
CA LYS A 125 19.68 6.56 14.70
C LYS A 125 19.91 5.95 13.31
N ASP A 126 20.13 4.64 13.26
CA ASP A 126 20.28 3.85 12.05
C ASP A 126 18.97 3.18 11.66
N ALA A 127 18.20 3.84 10.80
CA ALA A 127 16.98 3.28 10.24
C ALA A 127 17.23 2.14 9.22
N SER A 128 18.49 1.77 8.93
CA SER A 128 18.83 0.82 7.88
C SER A 128 18.20 -0.56 8.12
N LYS A 129 18.11 -1.03 9.37
CA LYS A 129 17.52 -2.34 9.67
C LYS A 129 16.04 -2.38 9.32
N SER A 130 15.26 -1.41 9.82
CA SER A 130 13.83 -1.31 9.54
C SER A 130 13.56 -1.04 8.05
N MET A 131 14.39 -0.23 7.40
CA MET A 131 14.28 0.02 5.95
C MET A 131 14.58 -1.21 5.12
N ASN A 132 15.59 -2.01 5.49
CA ASN A 132 15.88 -3.28 4.81
C ASN A 132 14.75 -4.30 5.02
N ALA A 133 14.16 -4.34 6.22
CA ALA A 133 13.02 -5.21 6.50
C ALA A 133 11.81 -4.85 5.63
N ALA A 134 11.44 -3.56 5.62
CA ALA A 134 10.37 -3.04 4.77
C ALA A 134 10.66 -3.34 3.30
N PHE A 135 11.88 -3.07 2.84
CA PHE A 135 12.29 -3.35 1.46
C PHE A 135 12.11 -4.83 1.08
N LEU A 136 12.52 -5.77 1.92
CA LEU A 136 12.38 -7.20 1.62
C LEU A 136 10.93 -7.66 1.62
N GLN A 137 10.10 -7.11 2.52
CA GLN A 137 8.66 -7.38 2.56
C GLN A 137 7.95 -6.82 1.33
N GLU A 138 8.24 -5.57 0.95
CA GLU A 138 7.78 -4.97 -0.29
C GLU A 138 8.17 -5.85 -1.47
N PHE A 139 9.45 -6.17 -1.60
CA PHE A 139 9.93 -6.98 -2.72
C PHE A 139 9.17 -8.32 -2.81
N GLY A 140 9.03 -9.03 -1.70
CA GLY A 140 8.31 -10.31 -1.65
C GLY A 140 6.84 -10.18 -2.06
N LEU A 141 6.15 -9.19 -1.51
CA LEU A 141 4.75 -8.93 -1.81
C LEU A 141 4.56 -8.52 -3.28
N LYS A 142 5.36 -7.59 -3.80
CA LYS A 142 5.23 -7.10 -5.17
C LYS A 142 5.64 -8.17 -6.19
N TYR A 143 6.61 -9.02 -5.85
CA TYR A 143 6.94 -10.21 -6.63
C TYR A 143 5.75 -11.18 -6.69
N HIS A 144 5.12 -11.47 -5.54
CA HIS A 144 3.92 -12.31 -5.46
C HIS A 144 2.75 -11.78 -6.30
N ILE A 145 2.45 -10.48 -6.16
CA ILE A 145 1.41 -9.77 -6.93
C ILE A 145 1.68 -9.87 -8.45
N MET A 146 2.93 -9.66 -8.87
CA MET A 146 3.32 -9.78 -10.27
C MET A 146 3.22 -11.22 -10.78
N ASN A 147 3.59 -12.22 -9.98
CA ASN A 147 3.44 -13.63 -10.33
C ASN A 147 1.97 -14.04 -10.46
N ALA A 148 1.09 -13.49 -9.62
CA ALA A 148 -0.34 -13.75 -9.71
C ALA A 148 -0.88 -13.26 -11.06
N PHE A 149 -0.50 -12.04 -11.47
CA PHE A 149 -0.83 -11.52 -12.80
C PHE A 149 -0.26 -12.38 -13.94
N PHE A 150 1.02 -12.77 -13.90
CA PHE A 150 1.59 -13.58 -14.98
C PHE A 150 1.00 -14.96 -15.06
N SER A 151 0.73 -15.62 -13.93
CA SER A 151 0.06 -16.92 -13.94
C SER A 151 -1.34 -16.82 -14.52
N TYR A 152 -2.08 -15.76 -14.14
CA TYR A 152 -3.39 -15.46 -14.70
C TYR A 152 -3.33 -15.25 -16.23
N ARG A 153 -2.39 -14.43 -16.70
CA ARG A 153 -2.18 -14.15 -18.13
C ARG A 153 -1.74 -15.38 -18.93
N ASP A 154 -0.79 -16.14 -18.40
CA ASP A 154 -0.27 -17.33 -19.06
C ASP A 154 -1.41 -18.35 -19.26
N GLN A 155 -2.26 -18.55 -18.23
CA GLN A 155 -3.45 -19.40 -18.34
C GLN A 155 -4.50 -18.84 -19.31
N TYR A 156 -4.76 -17.52 -19.27
CA TYR A 156 -5.65 -16.86 -20.22
C TYR A 156 -5.22 -17.09 -21.68
N ASN A 157 -3.93 -17.05 -21.96
CA ASN A 157 -3.38 -17.32 -23.28
C ASN A 157 -3.54 -18.80 -23.71
N ILE A 158 -3.37 -19.74 -22.78
CA ILE A 158 -3.58 -21.18 -23.04
C ILE A 158 -5.04 -21.46 -23.44
N GLU A 159 -5.99 -20.76 -22.81
CA GLU A 159 -7.42 -20.91 -23.09
C GLU A 159 -7.87 -20.18 -24.38
N GLY A 160 -6.95 -19.52 -25.10
CA GLY A 160 -7.25 -18.81 -26.35
C GLY A 160 -7.76 -17.37 -26.14
N GLY A 161 -7.73 -16.89 -24.90
CA GLY A 161 -8.18 -15.57 -24.50
C GLY A 161 -9.68 -15.32 -24.68
N ASP A 162 -10.10 -14.13 -24.29
CA ASP A 162 -11.46 -13.63 -24.43
C ASP A 162 -11.45 -12.39 -25.34
N PRO A 163 -12.35 -12.29 -26.34
CA PRO A 163 -12.40 -11.15 -27.24
C PRO A 163 -12.80 -9.81 -26.58
N GLY A 164 -13.17 -9.79 -25.30
CA GLY A 164 -13.84 -8.65 -24.67
C GLY A 164 -12.99 -7.62 -23.93
N GLN A 165 -11.80 -7.97 -23.42
CA GLN A 165 -10.91 -7.04 -22.73
C GLN A 165 -9.48 -7.56 -22.85
N GLY A 166 -8.60 -6.76 -23.48
CA GLY A 166 -7.21 -7.18 -23.65
C GLY A 166 -6.51 -7.32 -22.30
N ILE A 167 -5.53 -8.21 -22.26
CA ILE A 167 -4.63 -8.39 -21.13
C ILE A 167 -3.22 -8.05 -21.60
N ASP A 168 -2.46 -7.33 -20.78
CA ASP A 168 -1.11 -6.91 -21.14
C ASP A 168 -0.19 -8.13 -21.35
N GLN A 169 0.29 -8.30 -22.57
CA GLN A 169 1.10 -9.45 -22.98
C GLN A 169 2.61 -9.25 -22.75
N ARG A 170 3.01 -8.07 -22.28
CA ARG A 170 4.42 -7.70 -22.19
C ARG A 170 5.11 -8.39 -21.03
N SER A 171 6.42 -8.52 -21.13
CA SER A 171 7.24 -9.07 -20.04
C SER A 171 7.29 -8.09 -18.86
N ALA A 172 7.59 -8.60 -17.66
CA ALA A 172 7.81 -7.75 -16.47
C ALA A 172 8.80 -6.63 -16.76
N LYS A 173 9.93 -6.98 -17.41
CA LYS A 173 11.00 -6.05 -17.76
C LYS A 173 10.51 -4.89 -18.63
N GLU A 174 9.55 -5.12 -19.51
CA GLU A 174 8.96 -4.08 -20.34
C GLU A 174 8.01 -3.20 -19.53
N MET A 175 7.17 -3.80 -18.68
CA MET A 175 6.26 -3.06 -17.80
C MET A 175 7.02 -2.12 -16.84
N PHE A 176 8.11 -2.61 -16.24
CA PHE A 176 8.99 -1.79 -15.37
C PHE A 176 9.72 -0.66 -16.11
N LYS A 177 9.79 -0.70 -17.45
CA LYS A 177 10.39 0.37 -18.26
C LYS A 177 9.41 1.46 -18.64
N ASP A 178 8.11 1.22 -18.53
CA ASP A 178 7.07 2.16 -18.96
C ASP A 178 7.21 3.58 -18.42
N PRO A 179 7.57 3.79 -17.13
CA PRO A 179 7.76 5.13 -16.59
C PRO A 179 8.90 5.92 -17.25
N PHE A 180 9.79 5.27 -18.01
CA PHE A 180 10.95 5.90 -18.63
C PHE A 180 10.84 5.99 -20.15
N ARG A 181 9.73 5.50 -20.73
CA ARG A 181 9.49 5.56 -22.18
C ARG A 181 8.95 6.94 -22.54
N TRP A 182 9.66 7.63 -23.42
CA TRP A 182 9.28 8.98 -23.83
C TRP A 182 7.89 9.02 -24.50
N GLU A 183 7.54 7.99 -25.26
CA GLU A 183 6.23 7.88 -25.92
C GLU A 183 5.08 7.83 -24.91
N VAL A 184 5.32 7.21 -23.76
CA VAL A 184 4.35 7.12 -22.66
C VAL A 184 4.31 8.45 -21.90
N LEU A 185 5.47 9.01 -21.54
CA LEU A 185 5.56 10.25 -20.76
C LEU A 185 5.04 11.49 -21.49
N SER A 186 5.25 11.56 -22.80
CA SER A 186 4.78 12.69 -23.62
C SER A 186 3.26 12.67 -23.86
N SER A 187 2.58 11.58 -23.47
CA SER A 187 1.12 11.50 -23.56
C SER A 187 0.44 12.44 -22.57
N ALA A 188 -0.54 13.21 -23.05
CA ALA A 188 -1.38 14.06 -22.20
C ALA A 188 -2.14 13.26 -21.12
N TRP A 189 -2.39 11.98 -21.38
CA TRP A 189 -3.01 11.09 -20.39
C TRP A 189 -2.08 10.79 -19.21
N VAL A 190 -0.78 11.07 -19.32
CA VAL A 190 0.23 10.81 -18.28
C VAL A 190 0.74 12.11 -17.68
N TYR A 191 1.22 13.08 -18.47
CA TYR A 191 1.83 14.27 -17.88
C TYR A 191 0.81 15.20 -17.21
N VAL A 192 -0.45 15.27 -17.68
CA VAL A 192 -1.49 16.11 -17.06
C VAL A 192 -1.80 15.65 -15.63
N PRO A 193 -2.15 14.37 -15.36
CA PRO A 193 -2.40 13.93 -14.00
C PRO A 193 -1.14 14.03 -13.12
N ILE A 194 0.07 13.76 -13.64
CA ILE A 194 1.31 13.96 -12.86
C ILE A 194 1.47 15.44 -12.47
N ALA A 195 1.21 16.38 -13.38
CA ALA A 195 1.30 17.80 -13.09
C ALA A 195 0.26 18.24 -12.04
N LEU A 196 -0.96 17.70 -12.11
CA LEU A 196 -2.01 17.96 -11.12
C LEU A 196 -1.64 17.40 -9.74
N THR A 197 -1.18 16.15 -9.66
CA THR A 197 -0.67 15.55 -8.42
C THR A 197 0.49 16.37 -7.86
N SER A 198 1.45 16.78 -8.70
CA SER A 198 2.58 17.62 -8.29
C SER A 198 2.13 18.97 -7.74
N ALA A 199 1.15 19.61 -8.37
CA ALA A 199 0.60 20.87 -7.89
C ALA A 199 -0.10 20.68 -6.54
N PHE A 200 -0.94 19.66 -6.41
CA PHE A 200 -1.63 19.32 -5.16
C PHE A 200 -0.63 19.09 -4.02
N VAL A 201 0.34 18.20 -4.23
CA VAL A 201 1.43 17.89 -3.28
C VAL A 201 2.23 19.14 -2.92
N PHE A 202 2.54 20.00 -3.89
CA PHE A 202 3.22 21.26 -3.60
C PHE A 202 2.42 22.17 -2.65
N PHE A 203 1.11 22.31 -2.87
CA PHE A 203 0.25 23.10 -2.00
C PHE A 203 0.06 22.45 -0.63
N ASP A 204 -0.08 21.13 -0.58
CA ASP A 204 -0.21 20.38 0.68
C ASP A 204 1.06 20.53 1.53
N TYR A 205 2.23 20.24 0.97
CA TYR A 205 3.54 20.49 1.57
C TYR A 205 3.64 21.90 2.16
N ARG A 206 3.28 22.93 1.38
CA ARG A 206 3.31 24.34 1.84
C ARG A 206 2.39 24.59 3.02
N SER A 207 1.22 23.96 3.05
CA SER A 207 0.28 24.07 4.16
C SER A 207 0.82 23.39 5.43
N GLN A 208 1.46 22.23 5.27
CA GLN A 208 2.03 21.43 6.36
C GLN A 208 3.29 22.06 6.96
N LEU A 209 4.10 22.79 6.19
CA LEU A 209 5.28 23.50 6.68
C LEU A 209 5.00 24.41 7.90
N ASN A 210 3.77 24.91 7.99
CA ASN A 210 3.32 25.78 9.09
C ASN A 210 2.79 25.01 10.31
N GLN A 211 2.45 23.73 10.15
CA GLN A 211 1.84 22.89 11.20
C GLN A 211 2.86 22.00 11.92
N VAL A 212 3.95 21.63 11.26
CA VAL A 212 4.97 20.76 11.85
C VAL A 212 5.85 21.53 12.85
N GLN A 213 5.60 21.29 14.14
CA GLN A 213 6.40 21.77 15.28
C GLN A 213 7.04 20.61 16.08
N GLN A 214 7.03 19.38 15.57
CA GLN A 214 7.59 18.25 16.30
C GLN A 214 9.11 18.22 16.18
N GLU A 215 9.78 18.22 17.33
CA GLU A 215 11.22 18.01 17.45
C GLU A 215 11.54 16.52 17.24
N ILE A 216 11.97 16.13 16.04
CA ILE A 216 12.43 14.76 15.76
C ILE A 216 13.96 14.75 15.72
N THR A 217 14.57 13.72 16.30
CA THR A 217 16.02 13.54 16.20
C THR A 217 16.45 13.43 14.72
N PRO A 218 17.40 14.23 14.24
CA PRO A 218 17.85 14.16 12.85
C PRO A 218 18.37 12.77 12.48
N LEU A 219 17.93 12.25 11.34
CA LEU A 219 18.49 11.03 10.76
C LEU A 219 19.95 11.27 10.37
N ASN A 220 20.80 10.26 10.58
CA ASN A 220 22.17 10.33 10.08
C ASN A 220 22.18 10.35 8.52
N SER A 221 23.28 10.81 7.92
CA SER A 221 23.36 10.96 6.45
C SER A 221 23.13 9.66 5.67
N ARG A 222 23.55 8.51 6.22
CA ARG A 222 23.27 7.20 5.62
C ARG A 222 21.77 6.91 5.65
N SER A 223 21.11 7.03 6.80
CA SER A 223 19.67 6.80 6.93
C SER A 223 18.83 7.77 6.09
N ARG A 224 19.27 9.03 5.91
CA ARG A 224 18.64 9.97 4.97
C ARG A 224 18.76 9.52 3.52
N ALA A 225 19.94 9.02 3.12
CA ALA A 225 20.14 8.49 1.77
C ALA A 225 19.29 7.24 1.53
N TYR A 226 19.21 6.33 2.50
CA TYR A 226 18.33 5.16 2.44
C TYR A 226 16.85 5.55 2.39
N LEU A 227 16.42 6.53 3.20
CA LEU A 227 15.04 7.03 3.15
C LEU A 227 14.70 7.58 1.76
N ALA A 228 15.56 8.45 1.22
CA ALA A 228 15.36 9.00 -0.12
C ALA A 228 15.31 7.90 -1.19
N PHE A 229 16.24 6.95 -1.13
CA PHE A 229 16.27 5.82 -2.07
C PHE A 229 15.00 4.95 -1.95
N ASN A 230 14.55 4.65 -0.74
CA ASN A 230 13.36 3.86 -0.54
C ASN A 230 12.12 4.58 -1.09
N GLN A 231 11.92 5.84 -0.70
CA GLN A 231 10.75 6.64 -1.06
C GLN A 231 10.68 7.05 -2.54
N MET A 232 11.83 7.36 -3.15
CA MET A 232 11.88 7.91 -4.51
C MET A 232 12.22 6.85 -5.57
N VAL A 233 12.68 5.67 -5.17
CA VAL A 233 13.09 4.61 -6.11
C VAL A 233 12.38 3.30 -5.81
N MET A 234 12.58 2.72 -4.63
CA MET A 234 12.10 1.36 -4.39
C MET A 234 10.58 1.26 -4.29
N TYR A 235 9.94 2.15 -3.53
CA TYR A 235 8.48 2.21 -3.45
C TYR A 235 7.84 2.45 -4.82
N PRO A 236 8.24 3.46 -5.62
CA PRO A 236 7.71 3.65 -6.96
C PRO A 236 7.90 2.45 -7.89
N VAL A 237 9.10 1.84 -7.89
CA VAL A 237 9.37 0.64 -8.70
C VAL A 237 8.47 -0.52 -8.25
N GLY A 238 8.43 -0.80 -6.95
CA GLY A 238 7.69 -1.92 -6.38
C GLY A 238 6.17 -1.77 -6.50
N SER A 239 5.63 -0.55 -6.40
CA SER A 239 4.19 -0.31 -6.49
C SER A 239 3.68 -0.34 -7.92
N ALA A 240 4.23 0.49 -8.81
CA ALA A 240 3.59 0.82 -10.07
C ALA A 240 3.27 -0.39 -10.96
N ALA A 241 4.29 -1.05 -11.52
CA ALA A 241 4.04 -2.15 -12.46
C ALA A 241 3.32 -3.35 -11.80
N PRO A 242 3.71 -3.82 -10.59
CA PRO A 242 3.01 -4.91 -9.91
C PRO A 242 1.55 -4.60 -9.58
N GLU A 243 1.25 -3.42 -9.03
CA GLU A 243 -0.12 -3.09 -8.65
C GLU A 243 -1.01 -2.84 -9.87
N GLU A 244 -0.52 -2.18 -10.91
CA GLU A 244 -1.30 -2.03 -12.15
C GLU A 244 -1.54 -3.39 -12.81
N ALA A 245 -0.52 -4.27 -12.86
CA ALA A 245 -0.65 -5.65 -13.34
C ALA A 245 -1.75 -6.40 -12.58
N PHE A 246 -1.76 -6.32 -11.25
CA PHE A 246 -2.73 -7.03 -10.44
C PHE A 246 -4.13 -6.41 -10.50
N TYR A 247 -4.27 -5.13 -10.23
CA TYR A 247 -5.59 -4.53 -10.13
C TYR A 247 -6.23 -4.27 -11.49
N ARG A 248 -5.47 -3.80 -12.49
CA ARG A 248 -5.99 -3.41 -13.82
C ARG A 248 -5.83 -4.56 -14.81
N GLY A 249 -4.78 -5.36 -14.67
CA GLY A 249 -4.57 -6.56 -15.47
C GLY A 249 -5.32 -7.80 -14.97
N PHE A 250 -5.42 -8.04 -13.66
CA PHE A 250 -6.13 -9.21 -13.10
C PHE A 250 -7.53 -8.83 -12.56
N VAL A 251 -7.63 -8.11 -11.43
CA VAL A 251 -8.90 -7.84 -10.72
C VAL A 251 -9.95 -7.15 -11.60
N GLN A 252 -9.55 -6.18 -12.42
CA GLN A 252 -10.48 -5.52 -13.35
C GLN A 252 -11.00 -6.48 -14.41
N ASN A 253 -10.16 -7.36 -14.94
CA ASN A 253 -10.58 -8.39 -15.90
C ASN A 253 -11.51 -9.43 -15.24
N GLU A 254 -11.29 -9.79 -13.96
CA GLU A 254 -12.22 -10.63 -13.19
C GLU A 254 -13.61 -10.00 -13.15
N PHE A 255 -13.71 -8.73 -12.74
CA PHE A 255 -15.00 -8.06 -12.66
C PHE A 255 -15.66 -7.90 -14.03
N TYR A 256 -14.87 -7.71 -15.09
CA TYR A 256 -15.40 -7.62 -16.44
C TYR A 256 -15.91 -8.98 -16.96
N TYR A 257 -15.22 -10.07 -16.62
CA TYR A 257 -15.69 -11.40 -16.93
C TYR A 257 -17.03 -11.70 -16.26
N LEU A 258 -17.16 -11.32 -14.98
CA LEU A 258 -18.41 -11.44 -14.22
C LEU A 258 -19.55 -10.61 -14.82
N VAL A 259 -19.27 -9.35 -15.19
CA VAL A 259 -20.22 -8.43 -15.80
C VAL A 259 -19.50 -7.67 -16.91
N ARG A 260 -19.87 -7.95 -18.17
CA ARG A 260 -19.26 -7.40 -19.40
C ARG A 260 -19.53 -5.90 -19.58
N SER A 261 -19.01 -5.10 -18.67
CA SER A 261 -19.24 -3.67 -18.59
C SER A 261 -18.06 -2.97 -17.90
N PRO A 262 -17.37 -2.03 -18.59
CA PRO A 262 -16.33 -1.22 -17.96
C PRO A 262 -16.90 -0.33 -16.85
N TYR A 263 -18.19 0.04 -16.94
CA TYR A 263 -18.88 0.81 -15.91
C TYR A 263 -19.10 0.02 -14.60
N PHE A 264 -18.92 -1.29 -14.63
CA PHE A 264 -18.90 -2.13 -13.44
C PHE A 264 -17.46 -2.49 -13.05
N SER A 265 -16.66 -2.98 -14.00
CA SER A 265 -15.34 -3.52 -13.68
C SER A 265 -14.34 -2.45 -13.20
N VAL A 266 -14.36 -1.25 -13.79
CA VAL A 266 -13.47 -0.16 -13.39
C VAL A 266 -13.79 0.33 -11.96
N PRO A 267 -15.05 0.71 -11.61
CA PRO A 267 -15.34 1.11 -10.25
C PRO A 267 -15.11 0.02 -9.21
N MET A 268 -15.39 -1.24 -9.53
CA MET A 268 -15.18 -2.34 -8.58
C MET A 268 -13.69 -2.61 -8.34
N SER A 269 -12.86 -2.65 -9.38
CA SER A 269 -11.40 -2.77 -9.20
C SER A 269 -10.83 -1.57 -8.44
N SER A 270 -11.29 -0.36 -8.76
CA SER A 270 -10.88 0.87 -8.06
C SER A 270 -11.25 0.86 -6.57
N LEU A 271 -12.41 0.29 -6.23
CA LEU A 271 -12.83 0.12 -4.84
C LEU A 271 -11.94 -0.88 -4.11
N VAL A 272 -11.62 -2.03 -4.72
CA VAL A 272 -10.70 -3.02 -4.14
C VAL A 272 -9.31 -2.41 -3.94
N PHE A 273 -8.83 -1.65 -4.91
CA PHE A 273 -7.59 -0.88 -4.82
C PHE A 273 -7.61 0.13 -3.67
N ALA A 274 -8.67 0.93 -3.55
CA ALA A 274 -8.80 1.87 -2.44
C ALA A 274 -8.78 1.17 -1.08
N LEU A 275 -9.49 0.05 -0.95
CA LEU A 275 -9.56 -0.73 0.28
C LEU A 275 -8.23 -1.40 0.68
N SER A 276 -7.25 -1.51 -0.23
CA SER A 276 -5.91 -1.97 0.11
C SER A 276 -5.06 -0.91 0.83
N HIS A 277 -5.46 0.36 0.72
CA HIS A 277 -4.74 1.51 1.25
C HIS A 277 -5.21 1.91 2.65
N SER A 278 -4.48 2.82 3.30
CA SER A 278 -4.93 3.44 4.57
C SER A 278 -6.27 4.17 4.38
N GLN A 279 -7.09 4.22 5.43
CA GLN A 279 -8.43 4.82 5.37
C GLN A 279 -8.41 6.28 4.90
N ASP A 280 -7.39 7.03 5.29
CA ASP A 280 -7.21 8.43 4.90
C ASP A 280 -6.82 8.55 3.41
N GLY A 281 -6.16 7.52 2.86
CA GLY A 281 -5.81 7.41 1.44
C GLY A 281 -6.93 6.86 0.53
N TRP A 282 -8.03 6.35 1.08
CA TRP A 282 -9.09 5.72 0.26
C TRP A 282 -9.66 6.64 -0.83
N PRO A 283 -10.00 7.92 -0.58
CA PRO A 283 -10.58 8.76 -1.63
C PRO A 283 -9.62 9.00 -2.80
N SER A 284 -8.34 9.28 -2.52
CA SER A 284 -7.34 9.52 -3.55
C SER A 284 -7.00 8.24 -4.31
N ALA A 285 -6.84 7.11 -3.62
CA ALA A 285 -6.63 5.81 -4.23
C ALA A 285 -7.79 5.40 -5.13
N PHE A 286 -9.05 5.59 -4.70
CA PHE A 286 -10.24 5.30 -5.50
C PHE A 286 -10.29 6.15 -6.78
N ILE A 287 -10.06 7.46 -6.67
CA ILE A 287 -10.07 8.37 -7.83
C ILE A 287 -8.93 8.01 -8.80
N SER A 288 -7.73 7.74 -8.30
CA SER A 288 -6.61 7.28 -9.11
C SER A 288 -6.94 5.96 -9.81
N GLY A 289 -7.55 5.02 -9.08
CA GLY A 289 -8.01 3.75 -9.62
C GLY A 289 -9.01 3.89 -10.75
N LEU A 290 -10.00 4.79 -10.61
CA LEU A 290 -10.97 5.05 -11.66
C LEU A 290 -10.29 5.55 -12.93
N TYR A 291 -9.35 6.49 -12.79
CA TYR A 291 -8.62 7.06 -13.90
C TYR A 291 -7.72 6.03 -14.60
N GLN A 292 -6.93 5.28 -13.84
CA GLN A 292 -6.04 4.24 -14.36
C GLN A 292 -6.81 3.08 -14.99
N GLY A 293 -7.89 2.61 -14.35
CA GLY A 293 -8.74 1.54 -14.88
C GLY A 293 -9.44 1.93 -16.18
N MET A 294 -9.89 3.19 -16.29
CA MET A 294 -10.43 3.76 -17.53
C MET A 294 -9.39 3.78 -18.65
N ILE A 295 -8.15 4.21 -18.34
CA ILE A 295 -7.05 4.22 -19.30
C ILE A 295 -6.69 2.80 -19.75
N ALA A 296 -6.59 1.85 -18.82
CA ALA A 296 -6.33 0.46 -19.14
C ALA A 296 -7.42 -0.09 -20.07
N TYR A 297 -8.71 0.18 -19.79
CA TYR A 297 -9.80 -0.22 -20.67
C TYR A 297 -9.70 0.44 -22.06
N LYS A 298 -9.43 1.75 -22.12
CA LYS A 298 -9.34 2.50 -23.39
C LYS A 298 -8.18 2.06 -24.28
N ASN A 299 -7.11 1.51 -23.69
CA ASN A 299 -5.94 1.04 -24.42
C ASN A 299 -5.88 -0.49 -24.49
N ASP A 300 -7.03 -1.16 -24.52
CA ASP A 300 -7.13 -2.61 -24.71
C ASP A 300 -6.26 -3.42 -23.74
N GLY A 301 -6.22 -2.99 -22.48
CA GLY A 301 -5.44 -3.64 -21.42
C GLY A 301 -3.96 -3.27 -21.39
N ASP A 302 -3.46 -2.38 -22.26
CA ASP A 302 -2.11 -1.86 -22.16
C ASP A 302 -1.94 -1.04 -20.88
N LEU A 303 -1.06 -1.52 -19.99
CA LEU A 303 -0.80 -0.91 -18.69
C LEU A 303 0.27 0.18 -18.74
N SER A 304 0.85 0.50 -19.91
CA SER A 304 1.96 1.46 -20.06
C SER A 304 1.69 2.80 -19.38
N TYR A 305 0.54 3.39 -19.69
CA TYR A 305 0.17 4.70 -19.16
C TYR A 305 -0.11 4.63 -17.65
N GLY A 306 -0.82 3.59 -17.20
CA GLY A 306 -1.10 3.35 -15.77
C GLY A 306 0.19 3.22 -14.97
N ASN A 307 1.12 2.38 -15.43
CA ASN A 307 2.45 2.18 -14.84
C ASN A 307 3.20 3.51 -14.69
N ALA A 308 3.21 4.35 -15.73
CA ALA A 308 3.89 5.64 -15.68
C ALA A 308 3.25 6.64 -14.72
N ILE A 309 1.92 6.77 -14.74
CA ILE A 309 1.17 7.66 -13.83
C ILE A 309 1.41 7.23 -12.38
N HIS A 310 1.26 5.93 -12.11
CA HIS A 310 1.43 5.37 -10.78
C HIS A 310 2.86 5.61 -10.28
N PHE A 311 3.86 5.23 -11.07
CA PHE A 311 5.28 5.39 -10.72
C PHE A 311 5.62 6.85 -10.37
N TRP A 312 5.35 7.78 -11.29
CA TRP A 312 5.72 9.18 -11.08
C TRP A 312 4.85 9.87 -10.02
N GLY A 313 3.60 9.46 -9.86
CA GLY A 313 2.75 9.88 -8.75
C GLY A 313 3.35 9.51 -7.40
N VAL A 314 3.79 8.25 -7.24
CA VAL A 314 4.46 7.77 -6.02
C VAL A 314 5.82 8.45 -5.82
N VAL A 315 6.59 8.73 -6.89
CA VAL A 315 7.84 9.51 -6.77
C VAL A 315 7.55 10.90 -6.20
N VAL A 316 6.53 11.60 -6.69
CA VAL A 316 6.15 12.94 -6.22
C VAL A 316 5.78 12.92 -4.73
N LEU A 317 4.95 11.94 -4.32
CA LEU A 317 4.60 11.73 -2.90
C LEU A 317 5.82 11.38 -2.05
N GLY A 318 6.72 10.53 -2.57
CA GLY A 318 7.97 10.17 -1.90
C GLY A 318 8.93 11.36 -1.71
N VAL A 319 8.97 12.28 -2.67
CA VAL A 319 9.72 13.54 -2.56
C VAL A 319 9.14 14.42 -1.46
N GLU A 320 7.82 14.59 -1.41
CA GLU A 320 7.16 15.33 -0.33
C GLU A 320 7.44 14.71 1.04
N ALA A 321 7.22 13.40 1.20
CA ALA A 321 7.46 12.69 2.44
C ALA A 321 8.91 12.86 2.92
N TYR A 322 9.88 12.79 2.00
CA TYR A 322 11.28 13.05 2.29
C TYR A 322 11.52 14.49 2.74
N LEU A 323 10.98 15.48 2.03
CA LEU A 323 11.15 16.90 2.36
C LEU A 323 10.49 17.29 3.68
N LEU A 324 9.31 16.75 3.98
CA LEU A 324 8.65 16.92 5.27
C LEU A 324 9.48 16.31 6.40
N THR A 325 10.07 15.13 6.17
CA THR A 325 10.97 14.48 7.11
C THR A 325 12.24 15.29 7.36
N LEU A 326 12.82 15.93 6.33
CA LEU A 326 13.96 16.83 6.52
C LEU A 326 13.56 18.10 7.28
N ASN A 327 12.40 18.69 6.97
CA ASN A 327 11.97 19.93 7.59
C ASN A 327 11.61 19.76 9.07
N SER A 328 11.00 18.63 9.45
CA SER A 328 10.73 18.30 10.87
C SER A 328 12.01 18.14 11.70
N GLN A 329 13.15 17.88 11.05
CA GLN A 329 14.46 17.75 11.72
C GLN A 329 15.21 19.09 11.89
N VAL A 330 14.85 20.16 11.17
CA VAL A 330 15.64 21.41 11.10
C VAL A 330 15.19 22.48 12.13
N LYS A 331 13.98 22.39 12.69
CA LYS A 331 13.48 23.37 13.66
C LYS A 331 13.83 22.97 15.12
N ALA A 332 15.03 23.31 15.62
CA ALA A 332 15.31 23.41 17.07
C ALA A 332 16.53 24.30 17.43
N PRO A 333 16.36 25.29 18.33
CA PRO A 333 17.12 25.45 19.58
C PRO A 333 16.24 25.06 20.79
N PRO A 334 16.80 24.83 22.00
CA PRO A 334 16.20 23.93 22.98
C PRO A 334 15.00 24.59 23.68
N ALA A 335 13.79 24.07 23.47
CA ALA A 335 12.75 23.98 24.50
C ALA A 335 11.45 23.40 23.92
N SER A 336 11.22 22.13 24.24
CA SER A 336 9.91 21.53 24.56
C SER A 336 8.69 21.98 23.75
N LEU A 337 8.14 21.10 22.89
CA LEU A 337 6.71 20.69 22.92
C LEU A 337 6.34 19.70 21.80
N HIS A 338 5.37 18.85 22.15
CA HIS A 338 4.82 17.68 21.44
C HIS A 338 3.83 17.99 20.32
N PHE A 339 3.79 17.15 19.28
CA PHE A 339 2.57 16.77 18.50
C PHE A 339 2.73 15.34 17.91
N ASN A 340 1.68 14.75 17.33
CA ASN A 340 1.67 13.47 16.58
C ASN A 340 1.09 13.67 15.16
N PHE A 341 1.54 12.87 14.18
CA PHE A 341 0.87 12.71 12.87
C PHE A 341 0.65 11.21 12.58
N THR A 342 -0.47 10.88 11.94
CA THR A 342 -0.86 9.54 11.48
C THR A 342 -1.29 9.70 10.02
N TYR A 343 -0.81 8.84 9.12
CA TYR A 343 -1.19 8.74 7.70
C TYR A 343 -2.00 7.47 7.44
#